data_AF-A0A1F8SPM8-F1
#
_entry.id   AF-A0A1F8SPM8-F1
#
_cell.length_a   1.000
_cell.length_b   1.000
_cell.length_c   1.000
_cell.angle_alpha   90.00
_cell.angle_beta   90.00
_cell.angle_gamma   90.00
#
_symmetry.space_group_name_H-M   'P 1'
#
loop_
_entity.id
_entity.type
_entity.pdbx_description
1 polymer ?
#
loop_
_entity_poly.entity_id
_entity_poly.type
_entity_poly.pdbx_seq_one_letter_code
_entity_poly.pdbx_strand_id
1 'polypeptide(L)'
;MATLKSSGKEMQRLDTEKLPAIEASRLQTALEELKTCATTDCRPPAEMAVKMEAVGVTKGNGNIWTISLLGILAGFFIGLGAMFCTLVTTDIQIGFGLTKLLGGVVFCLGLILVVLAGAELFTGNALMVASRASGKIKLSQLFQNWGIVYFANLIGSLLLVLVVFYSQFWVLDGYKVGVNALSIANAKVSLAFWPAFARGILCNILVCLAVWLCFGARSTVDKIFAILFPITAFVACGFEHSIANMYFIPMGIAMAGQAKILEVAGVTASQVAHLNVAGFIGNLVPVTLGNIVGGTFIGSIYWLIYLRKERAAEAAAARPWFAGMFAGPQLQSQQATYLDTETKALISVLAKARDDNKFLAKLAENPSQALKAYNLAPEAKAALESGDVRWLESRVGTLDEPLRTWLTSRLSQEKW
;
A
#
# COMPACT_ATOMS: atom_id res chain seq x y z
N MET A 1 -49.21 1.38 -25.34
CA MET A 1 -48.92 -0.07 -25.22
C MET A 1 -49.17 -0.88 -26.51
N ALA A 2 -49.19 -0.24 -27.70
CA ALA A 2 -49.32 -0.96 -28.98
C ALA A 2 -48.22 -0.59 -30.02
N THR A 3 -47.28 0.31 -29.67
CA THR A 3 -46.29 0.89 -30.60
C THR A 3 -44.84 0.48 -30.32
N LEU A 4 -44.62 -0.61 -29.57
CA LEU A 4 -43.29 -1.13 -29.24
C LEU A 4 -43.12 -2.63 -29.52
N LYS A 5 -44.11 -3.29 -30.16
CA LYS A 5 -44.10 -4.75 -30.40
C LYS A 5 -43.70 -5.17 -31.82
N SER A 6 -43.55 -4.27 -32.79
CA SER A 6 -43.18 -4.65 -34.17
C SER A 6 -41.70 -4.50 -34.49
N SER A 7 -40.91 -3.74 -33.71
CA SER A 7 -39.47 -3.57 -33.95
C SER A 7 -38.58 -4.58 -33.20
N GLY A 8 -39.18 -5.45 -32.37
CA GLY A 8 -38.49 -6.48 -31.59
C GLY A 8 -38.30 -7.83 -32.31
N LYS A 9 -38.82 -7.99 -33.55
CA LYS A 9 -38.73 -9.26 -34.29
C LYS A 9 -37.78 -9.26 -35.50
N GLU A 10 -37.30 -8.10 -35.96
CA GLU A 10 -36.28 -8.03 -37.02
C GLU A 10 -34.84 -7.90 -36.50
N MET A 11 -34.65 -7.73 -35.19
CA MET A 11 -33.31 -7.65 -34.58
C MET A 11 -32.83 -9.00 -34.01
N GLN A 12 -33.29 -10.12 -34.57
CA GLN A 12 -32.91 -11.47 -34.15
C GLN A 12 -32.34 -12.35 -35.28
N ARG A 13 -32.05 -11.76 -36.45
CA ARG A 13 -31.27 -12.39 -37.52
C ARG A 13 -30.32 -11.38 -38.15
N LEU A 14 -29.33 -10.94 -37.38
CA LEU A 14 -28.06 -10.51 -37.98
C LEU A 14 -27.08 -11.64 -37.68
N ASP A 15 -26.70 -12.34 -38.75
CA ASP A 15 -25.75 -13.45 -38.76
C ASP A 15 -24.50 -13.07 -37.98
N THR A 16 -24.33 -13.70 -36.81
CA THR A 16 -23.11 -13.62 -35.99
C THR A 16 -21.93 -14.37 -36.63
N GLU A 17 -22.10 -14.95 -37.81
CA GLU A 17 -21.06 -15.68 -38.55
C GLU A 17 -20.21 -14.80 -39.49
N LYS A 18 -20.44 -13.49 -39.58
CA LYS A 18 -19.65 -12.59 -40.45
C LYS A 18 -19.27 -11.26 -39.79
N LEU A 19 -18.81 -11.27 -38.54
CA LEU A 19 -17.91 -10.18 -38.11
C LEU A 19 -16.50 -10.49 -38.61
N PRO A 20 -15.85 -9.60 -39.39
CA PRO A 20 -14.44 -9.78 -39.72
C PRO A 20 -13.64 -9.90 -38.42
N ALA A 21 -12.70 -10.86 -38.36
CA ALA A 21 -11.93 -11.19 -37.13
C ALA A 21 -11.26 -9.97 -36.46
N ILE A 22 -11.04 -8.89 -37.21
CA ILE A 22 -10.51 -7.60 -36.76
C ILE A 22 -11.52 -6.84 -35.88
N GLU A 23 -12.81 -6.90 -36.17
CA GLU A 23 -13.86 -6.24 -35.36
C GLU A 23 -14.18 -7.02 -34.08
N ALA A 24 -14.16 -8.35 -34.11
CA ALA A 24 -14.34 -9.17 -32.90
C ALA A 24 -13.20 -9.00 -31.90
N SER A 25 -11.95 -8.92 -32.39
CA SER A 25 -10.78 -8.61 -31.56
C SER A 25 -10.86 -7.20 -30.97
N ARG A 26 -11.25 -6.19 -31.77
CA ARG A 26 -11.47 -4.82 -31.28
C ARG A 26 -12.61 -4.74 -30.27
N LEU A 27 -13.69 -5.50 -30.46
CA LEU A 27 -14.80 -5.55 -29.52
C LEU A 27 -14.39 -6.21 -28.21
N GLN A 28 -13.58 -7.29 -28.27
CA GLN A 28 -13.02 -7.95 -27.09
C GLN A 28 -12.06 -7.03 -26.34
N THR A 29 -11.18 -6.32 -27.03
CA THR A 29 -10.31 -5.31 -26.42
C THR A 29 -11.12 -4.17 -25.82
N ALA A 30 -12.15 -3.66 -26.52
CA ALA A 30 -13.04 -2.64 -25.98
C ALA A 30 -13.88 -3.13 -24.80
N LEU A 31 -14.29 -4.41 -24.80
CA LEU A 31 -14.98 -5.05 -23.67
C LEU A 31 -14.06 -5.27 -22.49
N GLU A 32 -12.80 -5.65 -22.71
CA GLU A 32 -11.78 -5.72 -21.65
C GLU A 32 -11.47 -4.33 -21.12
N GLU A 33 -11.29 -3.32 -21.96
CA GLU A 33 -11.14 -1.92 -21.55
C GLU A 33 -12.35 -1.41 -20.78
N LEU A 34 -13.58 -1.75 -21.22
CA LEU A 34 -14.82 -1.43 -20.50
C LEU A 34 -14.93 -2.18 -19.17
N LYS A 35 -14.56 -3.46 -19.10
CA LYS A 35 -14.50 -4.24 -17.85
C LYS A 35 -13.46 -3.67 -16.89
N THR A 36 -12.33 -3.21 -17.41
CA THR A 36 -11.27 -2.55 -16.63
C THR A 36 -11.72 -1.17 -16.13
N CYS A 37 -12.51 -0.44 -16.94
CA CYS A 37 -13.16 0.81 -16.56
C CYS A 37 -14.33 0.62 -15.59
N ALA A 38 -15.00 -0.54 -15.62
CA ALA A 38 -16.18 -0.84 -14.81
C ALA A 38 -15.86 -1.38 -13.40
N THR A 39 -14.61 -1.76 -13.11
CA THR A 39 -14.22 -2.10 -11.72
C THR A 39 -13.94 -0.81 -10.94
N THR A 40 -14.96 -0.29 -10.27
CA THR A 40 -14.86 0.83 -9.31
C THR A 40 -14.17 0.46 -7.99
N ASP A 41 -13.73 -0.80 -7.83
CA ASP A 41 -13.19 -1.29 -6.57
C ASP A 41 -11.69 -1.01 -6.38
N CYS A 42 -11.36 -0.62 -5.14
CA CYS A 42 -10.00 -0.57 -4.63
C CYS A 42 -9.31 -1.91 -4.86
N ARG A 43 -7.99 -1.89 -5.16
CA ARG A 43 -7.27 -3.15 -5.37
C ARG A 43 -7.27 -3.99 -4.10
N PRO A 44 -7.54 -5.30 -4.18
CA PRO A 44 -7.46 -6.18 -3.02
C PRO A 44 -6.02 -6.26 -2.48
N PRO A 45 -5.82 -6.59 -1.20
CA PRO A 45 -4.49 -6.65 -0.57
C PRO A 45 -3.45 -7.51 -1.30
N ALA A 46 -3.87 -8.61 -1.95
CA ALA A 46 -2.97 -9.45 -2.73
C ALA A 46 -2.37 -8.70 -3.94
N GLU A 47 -3.20 -7.95 -4.69
CA GLU A 47 -2.72 -7.11 -5.79
C GLU A 47 -1.87 -5.93 -5.31
N MET A 48 -2.22 -5.35 -4.15
CA MET A 48 -1.41 -4.32 -3.51
C MET A 48 -0.01 -4.84 -3.19
N ALA A 49 0.12 -6.10 -2.76
CA ALA A 49 1.42 -6.74 -2.47
C ALA A 49 2.28 -6.84 -3.73
N VAL A 50 1.70 -7.27 -4.85
CA VAL A 50 2.39 -7.35 -6.14
C VAL A 50 2.85 -5.96 -6.58
N LYS A 51 2.01 -4.92 -6.42
CA LYS A 51 2.39 -3.54 -6.72
C LYS A 51 3.51 -3.02 -5.83
N MET A 52 3.43 -3.25 -4.52
CA MET A 52 4.48 -2.89 -3.57
C MET A 52 5.82 -3.52 -3.98
N GLU A 53 5.80 -4.80 -4.33
CA GLU A 53 6.98 -5.52 -4.80
C GLU A 53 7.55 -4.91 -6.09
N ALA A 54 6.69 -4.64 -7.09
CA ALA A 54 7.09 -4.04 -8.35
C ALA A 54 7.71 -2.65 -8.17
N VAL A 55 7.10 -1.80 -7.33
CA VAL A 55 7.64 -0.48 -6.98
C VAL A 55 9.02 -0.62 -6.36
N GLY A 56 9.22 -1.56 -5.44
CA GLY A 56 10.54 -1.76 -4.82
C GLY A 56 11.61 -2.26 -5.80
N VAL A 57 11.23 -3.02 -6.83
CA VAL A 57 12.14 -3.39 -7.94
C VAL A 57 12.54 -2.16 -8.75
N THR A 58 11.58 -1.32 -9.14
CA THR A 58 11.86 -0.07 -9.86
C THR A 58 12.82 0.82 -9.09
N LYS A 59 12.61 0.96 -7.78
CA LYS A 59 13.48 1.76 -6.89
C LYS A 59 14.88 1.17 -6.73
N GLY A 60 14.98 -0.16 -6.63
CA GLY A 60 16.27 -0.87 -6.51
C GLY A 60 17.12 -0.81 -7.79
N ASN A 61 16.49 -0.62 -8.95
CA ASN A 61 17.15 -0.46 -10.24
C ASN A 61 17.23 1.00 -10.71
N GLY A 62 16.77 1.95 -9.89
CA GLY A 62 16.73 3.37 -10.23
C GLY A 62 18.12 3.98 -10.42
N ASN A 63 18.24 4.92 -11.35
CA ASN A 63 19.46 5.67 -11.56
C ASN A 63 19.79 6.54 -10.32
N ILE A 64 21.04 6.50 -9.86
CA ILE A 64 21.52 7.21 -8.66
C ILE A 64 21.17 8.71 -8.69
N TRP A 65 21.33 9.37 -9.84
CA TRP A 65 21.02 10.80 -9.97
C TRP A 65 19.53 11.06 -9.80
N THR A 66 18.69 10.26 -10.47
CA THR A 66 17.24 10.39 -10.38
C THR A 66 16.74 10.17 -8.95
N ILE A 67 17.16 9.08 -8.29
CA ILE A 67 16.73 8.79 -6.91
C ILE A 67 17.27 9.83 -5.92
N SER A 68 18.44 10.42 -6.18
CA SER A 68 18.98 11.50 -5.35
C SER A 68 18.16 12.78 -5.47
N LEU A 69 17.83 13.21 -6.69
CA LEU A 69 17.00 14.40 -6.92
C LEU A 69 15.58 14.23 -6.35
N LEU A 70 14.97 13.06 -6.59
CA LEU A 70 13.67 12.72 -5.99
C LEU A 70 13.76 12.63 -4.46
N GLY A 71 14.90 12.21 -3.92
CA GLY A 71 15.18 12.21 -2.48
C GLY A 71 15.26 13.62 -1.89
N ILE A 72 15.92 14.55 -2.57
CA ILE A 72 15.98 15.96 -2.16
C ILE A 72 14.56 16.54 -2.12
N LEU A 73 13.75 16.29 -3.15
CA LEU A 73 12.36 16.73 -3.18
C LEU A 73 11.54 16.15 -2.02
N ALA A 74 11.69 14.87 -1.70
CA ALA A 74 10.96 14.26 -0.59
C ALA A 74 11.33 14.88 0.76
N GLY A 75 12.61 15.12 1.03
CA GLY A 75 13.06 15.80 2.24
C GLY A 75 12.50 17.22 2.37
N PHE A 76 12.46 17.95 1.26
CA PHE A 76 11.85 19.27 1.17
C PHE A 76 10.34 19.23 1.43
N PHE A 77 9.61 18.30 0.81
CA PHE A 77 8.16 18.14 0.99
C PHE A 77 7.77 17.75 2.41
N ILE A 78 8.47 16.80 3.03
CA ILE A 78 8.23 16.47 4.45
C ILE A 78 8.51 17.69 5.34
N GLY A 79 9.56 18.45 5.04
CA GLY A 79 9.83 19.72 5.69
C GLY A 79 8.69 20.74 5.55
N LEU A 80 8.04 20.84 4.38
CA LEU A 80 6.90 21.75 4.18
C LEU A 80 5.71 21.36 5.07
N GLY A 81 5.43 20.07 5.20
CA GLY A 81 4.43 19.56 6.14
C GLY A 81 4.78 19.91 7.60
N ALA A 82 6.05 19.77 7.97
CA ALA A 82 6.55 20.13 9.29
C ALA A 82 6.45 21.64 9.57
N MET A 83 6.84 22.49 8.61
CA MET A 83 6.70 23.95 8.65
C MET A 83 5.24 24.35 8.86
N PHE A 84 4.32 23.77 8.09
CA PHE A 84 2.90 24.08 8.19
C PHE A 84 2.31 23.63 9.54
N CYS A 85 2.71 22.45 10.03
CA CYS A 85 2.35 21.97 11.37
C CYS A 85 2.85 22.92 12.47
N THR A 86 4.07 23.46 12.38
CA THR A 86 4.58 24.43 13.35
C THR A 86 3.73 25.69 13.38
N LEU A 87 3.33 26.24 12.23
CA LEU A 87 2.47 27.42 12.18
C LEU A 87 1.11 27.16 12.82
N VAL A 88 0.42 26.10 12.39
CA VAL A 88 -0.96 25.81 12.82
C VAL A 88 -1.05 25.45 14.31
N THR A 89 0.01 24.87 14.87
CA THR A 89 0.06 24.55 16.31
C THR A 89 0.53 25.72 17.18
N THR A 90 0.86 26.87 16.58
CA THR A 90 1.24 28.08 17.32
C THR A 90 -0.02 28.73 17.90
N ASP A 91 0.01 29.00 19.22
CA ASP A 91 -1.01 29.72 19.98
C ASP A 91 -2.45 29.19 19.84
N ILE A 92 -2.62 27.90 19.58
CA ILE A 92 -3.94 27.31 19.38
C ILE A 92 -4.56 26.91 20.74
N GLN A 93 -5.49 27.73 21.23
CA GLN A 93 -6.11 27.59 22.56
C GLN A 93 -7.37 26.70 22.54
N ILE A 94 -7.30 25.53 21.89
CA ILE A 94 -8.45 24.60 21.73
C ILE A 94 -8.28 23.28 22.50
N GLY A 95 -7.24 23.18 23.32
CA GLY A 95 -6.91 21.99 24.11
C GLY A 95 -5.89 21.05 23.44
N PHE A 96 -5.19 20.26 24.26
CA PHE A 96 -4.03 19.45 23.84
C PHE A 96 -4.37 18.46 22.71
N GLY A 97 -5.42 17.66 22.87
CA GLY A 97 -5.79 16.63 21.89
C GLY A 97 -6.16 17.21 20.52
N LEU A 98 -6.98 18.26 20.50
CA LEU A 98 -7.41 18.91 19.25
C LEU A 98 -6.26 19.66 18.57
N THR A 99 -5.36 20.28 19.34
CA THR A 99 -4.12 20.87 18.82
C THR A 99 -3.28 19.83 18.09
N LYS A 100 -3.08 18.66 18.71
CA LYS A 100 -2.33 17.54 18.14
C LYS A 100 -3.01 16.96 16.90
N LEU A 101 -4.34 16.86 16.91
CA LEU A 101 -5.14 16.44 15.77
C LEU A 101 -4.96 17.38 14.57
N LEU A 102 -5.16 18.69 14.77
CA LEU A 102 -5.01 19.68 13.70
C LEU A 102 -3.58 19.73 13.15
N GLY A 103 -2.58 19.68 14.04
CA GLY A 103 -1.18 19.55 13.65
C GLY A 103 -0.94 18.33 12.75
N GLY A 104 -1.52 17.18 13.10
CA GLY A 104 -1.44 15.96 12.29
C GLY A 104 -2.13 16.07 10.93
N VAL A 105 -3.32 16.67 10.88
CA VAL A 105 -4.07 16.88 9.63
C VAL A 105 -3.25 17.72 8.66
N VAL A 106 -2.68 18.84 9.11
CA VAL A 106 -1.92 19.73 8.22
C VAL A 106 -0.54 19.17 7.86
N PHE A 107 0.06 18.35 8.74
CA PHE A 107 1.31 17.65 8.45
C PHE A 107 1.17 16.66 7.28
N CYS A 108 -0.04 16.17 6.99
CA CYS A 108 -0.31 15.28 5.86
C CYS A 108 0.14 15.87 4.51
N LEU A 109 0.21 17.20 4.38
CA LEU A 109 0.76 17.89 3.21
C LEU A 109 2.08 17.27 2.74
N GLY A 110 2.98 16.94 3.67
CA GLY A 110 4.29 16.39 3.33
C GLY A 110 4.20 15.06 2.59
N LEU A 111 3.49 14.07 3.13
CA LEU A 111 3.38 12.76 2.48
C LEU A 111 2.49 12.81 1.24
N ILE A 112 1.46 13.66 1.20
CA ILE A 112 0.64 13.88 0.00
C ILE A 112 1.53 14.33 -1.17
N LEU A 113 2.39 15.33 -0.96
CA LEU A 113 3.32 15.80 -1.98
C LEU A 113 4.29 14.70 -2.41
N VAL A 114 4.87 13.96 -1.46
CA VAL A 114 5.77 12.84 -1.76
C VAL A 114 5.09 11.79 -2.65
N VAL A 115 3.89 11.34 -2.30
CA VAL A 115 3.20 10.24 -3.00
C VAL A 115 2.65 10.70 -4.35
N LEU A 116 2.10 11.91 -4.45
CA LEU A 116 1.48 12.40 -5.68
C LEU A 116 2.50 12.94 -6.68
N ALA A 117 3.56 13.60 -6.22
CA ALA A 117 4.65 14.08 -7.08
C ALA A 117 5.70 12.99 -7.39
N GLY A 118 5.61 11.82 -6.76
CA GLY A 118 6.50 10.68 -7.03
C GLY A 118 7.91 10.83 -6.47
N ALA A 119 8.06 11.50 -5.33
CA ALA A 119 9.36 11.70 -4.68
C ALA A 119 9.84 10.43 -3.94
N GLU A 120 11.15 10.34 -3.68
CA GLU A 120 11.77 9.18 -3.02
C GLU A 120 11.96 9.43 -1.54
N LEU A 121 11.15 8.78 -0.70
CA LEU A 121 11.20 8.95 0.75
C LEU A 121 11.76 7.69 1.42
N PHE A 122 12.81 7.86 2.22
CA PHE A 122 13.50 6.76 2.90
C PHE A 122 12.54 5.88 3.73
N THR A 123 11.68 6.50 4.54
CA THR A 123 10.76 5.78 5.43
C THR A 123 9.77 4.91 4.66
N GLY A 124 9.27 5.38 3.50
CA GLY A 124 8.45 4.57 2.59
C GLY A 124 9.25 3.51 1.81
N ASN A 125 10.53 3.78 1.51
CA ASN A 125 11.43 2.83 0.87
C ASN A 125 11.78 1.64 1.75
N ALA A 126 11.44 1.67 3.04
CA ALA A 126 11.50 0.50 3.91
C ALA A 126 10.68 -0.69 3.35
N LEU A 127 9.60 -0.43 2.59
CA LEU A 127 8.78 -1.47 1.95
C LEU A 127 9.52 -2.28 0.87
N MET A 128 10.65 -1.78 0.37
CA MET A 128 11.51 -2.50 -0.60
C MET A 128 12.02 -3.85 -0.07
N VAL A 129 11.96 -4.08 1.25
CA VAL A 129 12.28 -5.40 1.83
C VAL A 129 11.42 -6.52 1.25
N ALA A 130 10.19 -6.25 0.83
CA ALA A 130 9.35 -7.25 0.18
C ALA A 130 9.94 -7.71 -1.16
N SER A 131 10.43 -6.76 -1.97
CA SER A 131 11.10 -7.06 -3.25
C SER A 131 12.41 -7.81 -3.04
N ARG A 132 13.13 -7.49 -1.94
CA ARG A 132 14.32 -8.24 -1.52
C ARG A 132 13.97 -9.65 -1.06
N ALA A 133 12.89 -9.83 -0.30
CA ALA A 133 12.43 -11.13 0.18
C ALA A 133 11.99 -12.04 -0.97
N SER A 134 11.40 -11.47 -2.02
CA SER A 134 11.13 -12.17 -3.28
C SER A 134 12.37 -12.48 -4.13
N GLY A 135 13.56 -12.03 -3.74
CA GLY A 135 14.78 -12.20 -4.52
C GLY A 135 14.86 -11.35 -5.79
N LYS A 136 13.98 -10.36 -5.96
CA LYS A 136 13.94 -9.52 -7.17
C LYS A 136 14.93 -8.35 -7.15
N ILE A 137 15.45 -7.99 -5.97
CA ILE A 137 16.56 -7.04 -5.81
C ILE A 137 17.63 -7.63 -4.89
N LYS A 138 18.89 -7.22 -5.10
CA LYS A 138 20.01 -7.59 -4.24
C LYS A 138 19.96 -6.83 -2.92
N LEU A 139 20.59 -7.38 -1.89
CA LEU A 139 20.74 -6.71 -0.60
C LEU A 139 21.54 -5.40 -0.73
N SER A 140 22.54 -5.39 -1.62
CA SER A 140 23.32 -4.18 -1.93
C SER A 140 22.46 -3.07 -2.52
N GLN A 141 21.53 -3.40 -3.44
CA GLN A 141 20.62 -2.42 -4.04
C GLN A 141 19.68 -1.80 -2.99
N LEU A 142 19.20 -2.62 -2.04
CA LEU A 142 18.37 -2.14 -0.93
C LEU A 142 19.12 -1.10 -0.08
N PHE A 143 20.30 -1.47 0.44
CA PHE A 143 21.08 -0.57 1.31
C PHE A 143 21.63 0.65 0.56
N GLN A 144 22.00 0.49 -0.71
CA GLN A 144 22.41 1.61 -1.56
C GLN A 144 21.27 2.62 -1.74
N ASN A 145 20.07 2.15 -2.08
CA ASN A 145 18.90 3.01 -2.21
C ASN A 145 18.60 3.72 -0.87
N TRP A 146 18.56 2.98 0.23
CA TRP A 146 18.31 3.54 1.56
C TRP A 146 19.33 4.61 1.93
N GLY A 147 20.63 4.34 1.74
CA GLY A 147 21.69 5.31 2.03
C GLY A 147 21.55 6.58 1.20
N ILE A 148 21.45 6.44 -0.13
CA ILE A 148 21.34 7.59 -1.05
C ILE A 148 20.11 8.44 -0.71
N VAL A 149 18.95 7.80 -0.60
CA VAL A 149 17.69 8.51 -0.36
C VAL A 149 17.67 9.17 1.02
N TYR A 150 18.22 8.52 2.05
CA TYR A 150 18.31 9.10 3.40
C TYR A 150 19.14 10.39 3.44
N PHE A 151 20.32 10.40 2.82
CA PHE A 151 21.15 11.60 2.76
C PHE A 151 20.56 12.67 1.83
N ALA A 152 19.94 12.26 0.72
CA ALA A 152 19.22 13.18 -0.16
C ALA A 152 18.04 13.84 0.56
N ASN A 153 17.27 13.08 1.35
CA ASN A 153 16.20 13.60 2.19
C ASN A 153 16.75 14.63 3.21
N LEU A 154 17.88 14.35 3.86
CA LEU A 154 18.54 15.30 4.75
C LEU A 154 18.89 16.61 4.04
N ILE A 155 19.52 16.52 2.86
CA ILE A 155 19.85 17.71 2.05
C ILE A 155 18.58 18.51 1.74
N GLY A 156 17.51 17.85 1.29
CA GLY A 156 16.23 18.49 1.01
C GLY A 156 15.62 19.20 2.21
N SER A 157 15.65 18.57 3.39
CA SER A 157 15.16 19.18 4.63
C SER A 157 16.01 20.39 5.06
N LEU A 158 17.34 20.30 4.95
CA LEU A 158 18.24 21.42 5.27
C LEU A 158 18.09 22.59 4.29
N LEU A 159 17.88 22.31 3.00
CA LEU A 159 17.57 23.36 2.01
C LEU A 159 16.30 24.11 2.40
N LEU A 160 15.25 23.40 2.85
CA LEU A 160 14.05 24.07 3.34
C LEU A 160 14.34 24.89 4.60
N VAL A 161 15.11 24.36 5.56
CA VAL A 161 15.51 25.13 6.77
C VAL A 161 16.16 26.46 6.39
N LEU A 162 17.07 26.46 5.42
CA LEU A 162 17.70 27.69 4.92
C LEU A 162 16.66 28.65 4.33
N VAL A 163 15.79 28.18 3.44
CA VAL A 163 14.76 29.01 2.82
C VAL A 163 13.79 29.60 3.85
N VAL A 164 13.33 28.80 4.81
CA VAL A 164 12.40 29.23 5.87
C VAL A 164 13.07 30.17 6.88
N PHE A 165 14.36 29.96 7.17
CA PHE A 165 15.11 30.85 8.05
C PHE A 165 15.27 32.24 7.43
N TYR A 166 15.71 32.30 6.16
CA TYR A 166 15.92 33.58 5.46
C TYR A 166 14.60 34.26 5.06
N SER A 167 13.50 33.53 4.91
CA SER A 167 12.19 34.15 4.67
C SER A 167 11.62 34.85 5.90
N GLN A 168 12.25 34.73 7.07
CA GLN A 168 11.77 35.28 8.35
C GLN A 168 10.40 34.74 8.75
N PHE A 169 10.01 33.57 8.24
CA PHE A 169 8.75 32.90 8.60
C PHE A 169 8.59 32.70 10.11
N TRP A 170 9.70 32.47 10.81
CA TRP A 170 9.75 32.28 12.26
C TRP A 170 9.44 33.55 13.08
N VAL A 171 9.42 34.73 12.46
CA VAL A 171 9.07 36.03 13.08
C VAL A 171 7.56 36.23 13.17
N LEU A 172 6.77 35.44 12.43
CA LEU A 172 5.31 35.54 12.43
C LEU A 172 4.71 35.40 13.84
N ASP A 173 3.57 36.07 14.03
CA ASP A 173 2.86 36.16 15.32
C ASP A 173 3.79 36.64 16.46
N GLY A 174 4.55 37.70 16.19
CA GLY A 174 5.47 38.29 17.17
C GLY A 174 6.50 37.29 17.70
N TYR A 175 7.12 36.53 16.79
CA TYR A 175 8.12 35.48 17.06
C TYR A 175 7.59 34.18 17.68
N LYS A 176 6.28 34.06 17.96
CA LYS A 176 5.71 32.84 18.57
C LYS A 176 5.88 31.60 17.70
N VAL A 177 5.90 31.74 16.37
CA VAL A 177 6.18 30.61 15.46
C VAL A 177 7.60 30.07 15.67
N GLY A 178 8.59 30.96 15.80
CA GLY A 178 9.96 30.58 16.13
C GLY A 178 10.11 29.96 17.52
N VAL A 179 9.37 30.47 18.51
CA VAL A 179 9.30 29.87 19.87
C VAL A 179 8.70 28.46 19.81
N ASN A 180 7.64 28.25 19.03
CA ASN A 180 7.05 26.93 18.85
C ASN A 180 8.03 25.96 18.16
N ALA A 181 8.73 26.41 17.12
CA ALA A 181 9.79 25.62 16.46
C ALA A 181 10.90 25.21 17.45
N LEU A 182 11.36 26.15 18.29
CA LEU A 182 12.33 25.88 19.35
C LEU A 182 11.82 24.82 20.33
N SER A 183 10.58 24.97 20.81
CA SER A 183 9.95 24.05 21.77
C SER A 183 9.80 22.63 21.21
N ILE A 184 9.31 22.50 19.97
CA ILE A 184 9.17 21.20 19.28
C ILE A 184 10.54 20.51 19.17
N ALA A 185 11.56 21.23 18.74
CA ALA A 185 12.90 20.67 18.60
C ALA A 185 13.49 20.28 19.95
N ASN A 186 13.35 21.12 20.98
CA ASN A 186 13.89 20.86 22.31
C ASN A 186 13.27 19.58 22.92
N ALA A 187 11.97 19.40 22.75
CA ALA A 187 11.27 18.19 23.17
C ALA A 187 11.80 16.92 22.47
N LYS A 188 12.20 17.02 21.20
CA LYS A 188 12.74 15.90 20.42
C LYS A 188 14.13 15.47 20.85
N VAL A 189 15.04 16.43 21.02
CA VAL A 189 16.43 16.14 21.46
C VAL A 189 16.51 15.72 22.93
N SER A 190 15.46 15.98 23.71
CA SER A 190 15.33 15.55 25.11
C SER A 190 14.83 14.10 25.28
N LEU A 191 14.49 13.40 24.19
CA LEU A 191 14.04 12.01 24.28
C LEU A 191 15.23 11.08 24.57
N ALA A 192 15.04 10.19 25.56
CA ALA A 192 15.94 9.07 25.77
C ALA A 192 15.87 8.08 24.59
N PHE A 193 16.93 7.28 24.44
CA PHE A 193 17.10 6.35 23.32
C PHE A 193 15.89 5.42 23.11
N TRP A 194 15.45 4.70 24.16
CA TRP A 194 14.37 3.70 24.04
C TRP A 194 13.00 4.31 23.71
N PRO A 195 12.54 5.39 24.37
CA PRO A 195 11.35 6.11 23.94
C PRO A 195 11.43 6.61 22.49
N ALA A 196 12.55 7.18 22.06
CA ALA A 196 12.74 7.65 20.69
C ALA A 196 12.69 6.50 19.67
N PHE A 197 13.33 5.37 20.00
CA PHE A 197 13.33 4.15 19.19
C PHE A 197 11.93 3.56 19.05
N ALA A 198 11.20 3.37 20.15
CA ALA A 198 9.84 2.81 20.13
C ALA A 198 8.86 3.72 19.36
N ARG A 199 8.95 5.05 19.56
CA ARG A 199 8.19 6.03 18.78
C ARG A 199 8.56 6.00 17.30
N GLY A 200 9.82 5.71 16.96
CA GLY A 200 10.27 5.49 15.59
C GLY A 200 9.61 4.26 14.93
N ILE A 201 9.48 3.15 15.67
CA ILE A 201 8.80 1.94 15.17
C ILE A 201 7.35 2.25 14.82
N LEU A 202 6.60 2.82 15.77
CA LEU A 202 5.19 3.12 15.61
C LEU A 202 4.94 4.15 14.50
N CYS A 203 5.82 5.15 14.37
CA CYS A 203 5.77 6.09 13.27
C CYS A 203 5.85 5.38 11.91
N ASN A 204 6.87 4.56 11.69
CA ASN A 204 7.06 4.01 10.35
C ASN A 204 6.14 2.83 10.02
N ILE A 205 5.53 2.20 11.03
CA ILE A 205 4.35 1.34 10.80
C ILE A 205 3.24 2.14 10.12
N LEU A 206 2.88 3.30 10.66
CA LEU A 206 1.79 4.13 10.11
C LEU A 206 2.15 4.76 8.76
N VAL A 207 3.41 5.22 8.58
CA VAL A 207 3.87 5.76 7.29
C VAL A 207 3.86 4.68 6.20
N CYS A 208 4.37 3.48 6.49
CA CYS A 208 4.33 2.38 5.53
C CYS A 208 2.91 1.91 5.25
N LEU A 209 2.01 1.93 6.23
CA LEU A 209 0.58 1.65 6.02
C LEU A 209 -0.09 2.71 5.14
N ALA A 210 0.22 4.00 5.30
CA ALA A 210 -0.28 5.05 4.40
C ALA A 210 0.12 4.77 2.94
N VAL A 211 1.41 4.48 2.70
CA VAL A 211 1.93 4.15 1.36
C VAL A 211 1.30 2.86 0.83
N TRP A 212 1.14 1.85 1.69
CA TRP A 212 0.46 0.60 1.35
C TRP A 212 -0.99 0.86 0.89
N LEU A 213 -1.78 1.59 1.66
CA LEU A 213 -3.17 1.93 1.29
C LEU A 213 -3.24 2.68 -0.04
N CYS A 214 -2.27 3.56 -0.34
CA CYS A 214 -2.16 4.21 -1.65
C CYS A 214 -1.92 3.24 -2.82
N PHE A 215 -1.48 2.00 -2.59
CA PHE A 215 -1.40 0.99 -3.65
C PHE A 215 -2.77 0.45 -4.07
N GLY A 216 -3.75 0.49 -3.16
CA GLY A 216 -5.15 0.12 -3.37
C GLY A 216 -5.98 1.21 -4.06
N ALA A 217 -5.57 2.48 -3.90
CA ALA A 217 -6.22 3.65 -4.47
C ALA A 217 -6.21 3.68 -6.01
N ARG A 218 -7.30 4.19 -6.61
CA ARG A 218 -7.47 4.37 -8.06
C ARG A 218 -7.41 5.85 -8.48
N SER A 219 -7.79 6.76 -7.58
CA SER A 219 -7.79 8.20 -7.81
C SER A 219 -6.79 8.96 -6.92
N THR A 220 -6.53 10.22 -7.26
CA THR A 220 -5.76 11.14 -6.40
C THR A 220 -6.45 11.39 -5.06
N VAL A 221 -7.78 11.49 -5.07
CA VAL A 221 -8.60 11.72 -3.86
C VAL A 221 -8.46 10.54 -2.91
N ASP A 222 -8.54 9.30 -3.42
CA ASP A 222 -8.37 8.09 -2.61
C ASP A 222 -7.01 8.06 -1.92
N LYS A 223 -5.94 8.46 -2.62
CA LYS A 223 -4.59 8.53 -2.04
C LYS A 223 -4.51 9.56 -0.92
N ILE A 224 -5.13 10.73 -1.10
CA ILE A 224 -5.16 11.78 -0.07
C ILE A 224 -5.87 11.26 1.19
N PHE A 225 -7.03 10.62 1.05
CA PHE A 225 -7.75 10.05 2.20
C PHE A 225 -7.03 8.84 2.83
N ALA A 226 -6.36 8.01 2.03
CA ALA A 226 -5.51 6.92 2.52
C ALA A 226 -4.33 7.41 3.37
N ILE A 227 -3.80 8.61 3.06
CA ILE A 227 -2.71 9.25 3.80
C ILE A 227 -3.23 9.92 5.07
N LEU A 228 -4.41 10.53 5.03
CA LEU A 228 -4.92 11.44 6.06
C LEU A 228 -4.87 10.84 7.47
N PHE A 229 -5.51 9.70 7.70
CA PHE A 229 -5.63 9.15 9.05
C PHE A 229 -4.32 8.57 9.61
N PRO A 230 -3.55 7.73 8.88
CA PRO A 230 -2.30 7.19 9.42
C PRO A 230 -1.29 8.29 9.77
N ILE A 231 -1.19 9.33 8.94
CA ILE A 231 -0.26 10.44 9.17
C ILE A 231 -0.73 11.35 10.31
N THR A 232 -2.03 11.68 10.34
CA THR A 232 -2.60 12.42 11.47
C THR A 232 -2.37 11.69 12.79
N ALA A 233 -2.57 10.37 12.82
CA ALA A 233 -2.40 9.56 14.02
C ALA A 233 -0.96 9.57 14.55
N PHE A 234 0.06 9.35 13.70
CA PHE A 234 1.43 9.30 14.21
C PHE A 234 1.87 10.66 14.75
N VAL A 235 1.47 11.76 14.10
CA VAL A 235 1.80 13.12 14.53
C VAL A 235 1.08 13.44 15.84
N ALA A 236 -0.22 13.14 15.92
CA ALA A 236 -1.02 13.43 17.10
C ALA A 236 -0.55 12.64 18.33
N CYS A 237 -0.14 11.39 18.14
CA CYS A 237 0.44 10.54 19.18
C CYS A 237 1.90 10.90 19.53
N GLY A 238 2.54 11.84 18.82
CA GLY A 238 3.92 12.25 19.07
C GLY A 238 4.94 11.16 18.74
N PHE A 239 4.67 10.34 17.73
CA PHE A 239 5.64 9.39 17.20
C PHE A 239 6.72 10.11 16.37
N GLU A 240 7.88 9.47 16.22
CA GLU A 240 9.08 10.13 15.72
C GLU A 240 9.41 9.69 14.28
N HIS A 241 9.48 10.66 13.37
CA HIS A 241 9.79 10.46 11.96
C HIS A 241 11.17 11.04 11.64
N SER A 242 12.13 10.18 11.29
CA SER A 242 13.52 10.56 11.03
C SER A 242 13.64 11.74 10.05
N ILE A 243 12.96 11.68 8.90
CA ILE A 243 13.03 12.74 7.89
C ILE A 243 12.32 14.03 8.33
N ALA A 244 11.29 13.95 9.18
CA ALA A 244 10.68 15.17 9.72
C ALA A 244 11.62 15.83 10.74
N ASN A 245 12.33 15.02 11.51
CA ASN A 245 13.31 15.49 12.49
C ASN A 245 14.53 16.15 11.82
N MET A 246 14.85 15.76 10.57
CA MET A 246 15.85 16.45 9.73
C MET A 246 15.46 17.89 9.36
N TYR A 247 14.19 18.28 9.52
CA TYR A 247 13.74 19.67 9.45
C TYR A 247 13.53 20.28 10.83
N PHE A 248 12.74 19.63 11.71
CA PHE A 248 12.36 20.21 13.00
C PHE A 248 13.57 20.56 13.87
N ILE A 249 14.55 19.66 13.97
CA ILE A 249 15.68 19.85 14.87
C ILE A 249 16.63 20.93 14.33
N PRO A 250 17.09 20.89 13.06
CA PRO A 250 17.94 21.96 12.54
C PRO A 250 17.26 23.34 12.54
N MET A 251 15.95 23.42 12.27
CA MET A 251 15.21 24.67 12.42
C MET A 251 15.21 25.15 13.88
N GLY A 252 15.00 24.26 14.85
CA GLY A 252 15.08 24.60 16.27
C GLY A 252 16.48 25.00 16.73
N ILE A 253 17.53 24.40 16.20
CA ILE A 253 18.92 24.83 16.42
C ILE A 253 19.13 26.26 15.91
N ALA A 254 18.62 26.57 14.71
CA ALA A 254 18.67 27.93 14.16
C ALA A 254 17.92 28.94 15.05
N MET A 255 16.78 28.54 15.62
CA MET A 255 16.01 29.36 16.57
C MET A 255 16.71 29.54 17.91
N ALA A 256 17.41 28.51 18.42
CA ALA A 256 18.19 28.61 19.65
C ALA A 256 19.34 29.62 19.53
N GLY A 257 19.83 29.87 18.31
CA GLY A 257 20.81 30.91 18.01
C GLY A 257 20.25 32.35 17.94
N GLN A 258 18.93 32.54 18.01
CA GLN A 258 18.29 33.86 17.93
C GLN A 258 17.98 34.42 19.33
N ALA A 259 18.70 35.46 19.75
CA ALA A 259 18.51 36.09 21.06
C ALA A 259 17.06 36.53 21.31
N LYS A 260 16.40 37.08 20.28
CA LYS A 260 14.99 37.52 20.40
C LYS A 260 14.03 36.35 20.61
N ILE A 261 14.30 35.18 20.03
CA ILE A 261 13.48 33.99 20.28
C ILE A 261 13.61 33.54 21.72
N LEU A 262 14.84 33.48 22.26
CA LEU A 262 15.08 33.09 23.65
C LEU A 262 14.40 34.05 24.64
N GLU A 263 14.47 35.36 24.37
CA GLU A 263 13.79 36.40 25.13
C GLU A 263 12.26 36.19 25.15
N VAL A 264 11.64 36.03 23.98
CA VAL A 264 10.17 35.84 23.87
C VAL A 264 9.73 34.49 24.46
N ALA A 265 10.55 33.45 24.31
CA ALA A 265 10.30 32.15 24.93
C ALA A 265 10.47 32.15 26.45
N GLY A 266 11.12 33.18 27.02
CA GLY A 266 11.44 33.22 28.46
C GLY A 266 12.41 32.12 28.89
N VAL A 267 13.27 31.66 27.97
CA VAL A 267 14.26 30.60 28.25
C VAL A 267 15.68 31.10 28.06
N THR A 268 16.60 30.52 28.80
CA THR A 268 18.03 30.82 28.73
C THR A 268 18.75 29.87 27.77
N ALA A 269 19.91 30.28 27.25
CA ALA A 269 20.72 29.44 26.36
C ALA A 269 21.14 28.11 27.00
N SER A 270 21.31 28.07 28.34
CA SER A 270 21.64 26.84 29.06
C SER A 270 20.50 25.82 29.08
N GLN A 271 19.24 26.29 29.13
CA GLN A 271 18.05 25.41 29.12
C GLN A 271 17.83 24.72 27.76
N VAL A 272 18.40 25.26 26.69
CA VAL A 272 18.34 24.69 25.33
C VAL A 272 19.70 24.22 24.82
N ALA A 273 20.68 24.04 25.71
CA ALA A 273 22.05 23.67 25.32
C ALA A 273 22.15 22.33 24.57
N HIS A 274 21.17 21.44 24.75
CA HIS A 274 21.07 20.16 24.04
C HIS A 274 20.61 20.30 22.58
N LEU A 275 20.09 21.47 22.17
CA LEU A 275 19.81 21.79 20.77
C LEU A 275 21.10 22.12 20.01
N ASN A 276 21.86 21.08 19.74
CA ASN A 276 23.10 21.14 18.97
C ASN A 276 23.23 19.88 18.09
N VAL A 277 24.35 19.75 17.37
CA VAL A 277 24.60 18.60 16.49
C VAL A 277 24.61 17.27 17.25
N ALA A 278 25.12 17.23 18.49
CA ALA A 278 25.11 16.02 19.30
C ALA A 278 23.69 15.61 19.71
N GLY A 279 22.85 16.56 20.12
CA GLY A 279 21.43 16.30 20.39
C GLY A 279 20.65 15.87 19.14
N PHE A 280 20.97 16.47 17.99
CA PHE A 280 20.41 16.07 16.70
C PHE A 280 20.75 14.60 16.38
N ILE A 281 22.01 14.20 16.48
CA ILE A 281 22.44 12.81 16.26
C ILE A 281 21.80 11.88 17.32
N GLY A 282 21.76 12.31 18.58
CA GLY A 282 21.18 11.57 19.70
C GLY A 282 19.69 11.25 19.52
N ASN A 283 18.93 12.12 18.84
CA ASN A 283 17.56 11.82 18.42
C ASN A 283 17.53 11.01 17.11
N LEU A 284 18.29 11.44 16.10
CA LEU A 284 18.14 10.92 14.74
C LEU A 284 18.49 9.43 14.64
N VAL A 285 19.51 8.97 15.38
CA VAL A 285 19.94 7.56 15.39
C VAL A 285 18.84 6.61 15.91
N PRO A 286 18.33 6.73 17.15
CA PRO A 286 17.29 5.83 17.64
C PRO A 286 16.01 5.91 16.81
N VAL A 287 15.62 7.11 16.36
CA VAL A 287 14.42 7.28 15.53
C VAL A 287 14.57 6.59 14.17
N THR A 288 15.73 6.71 13.52
CA THR A 288 16.00 6.05 12.24
C THR A 288 16.01 4.54 12.38
N LEU A 289 16.65 4.01 13.43
CA LEU A 289 16.62 2.56 13.72
C LEU A 289 15.20 2.08 13.96
N GLY A 290 14.41 2.83 14.74
CA GLY A 290 13.00 2.53 14.97
C GLY A 290 12.21 2.54 13.66
N ASN A 291 12.40 3.56 12.82
CA ASN A 291 11.73 3.63 11.52
C ASN A 291 12.10 2.43 10.62
N ILE A 292 13.37 2.02 10.57
CA ILE A 292 13.78 0.81 9.83
C ILE A 292 13.00 -0.40 10.34
N VAL A 293 12.99 -0.65 11.65
CA VAL A 293 12.27 -1.80 12.24
C VAL A 293 10.78 -1.75 11.92
N GLY A 294 10.11 -0.60 12.10
CA GLY A 294 8.69 -0.46 11.83
C GLY A 294 8.32 -0.68 10.35
N GLY A 295 9.09 -0.11 9.43
CA GLY A 295 8.82 -0.24 8.00
C GLY A 295 9.17 -1.62 7.44
N THR A 296 10.29 -2.21 7.90
CA THR A 296 10.66 -3.58 7.52
C THR A 296 9.66 -4.61 8.04
N PHE A 297 9.10 -4.41 9.24
CA PHE A 297 8.03 -5.24 9.77
C PHE A 297 6.82 -5.24 8.84
N ILE A 298 6.34 -4.07 8.41
CA ILE A 298 5.19 -3.95 7.49
C ILE A 298 5.49 -4.58 6.11
N GLY A 299 6.64 -4.28 5.51
CA GLY A 299 7.00 -4.87 4.22
C GLY A 299 7.12 -6.39 4.29
N SER A 300 7.69 -6.92 5.36
CA SER A 300 7.88 -8.36 5.56
C SER A 300 6.58 -9.10 5.83
N ILE A 301 5.70 -8.55 6.68
CA ILE A 301 4.43 -9.23 7.02
C ILE A 301 3.51 -9.32 5.81
N TYR A 302 3.40 -8.25 5.00
CA TYR A 302 2.62 -8.28 3.76
C TYR A 302 3.20 -9.24 2.72
N TRP A 303 4.53 -9.31 2.62
CA TRP A 303 5.19 -10.30 1.76
C TRP A 303 4.92 -11.75 2.23
N LEU A 304 5.03 -12.02 3.53
CA LEU A 304 4.80 -13.35 4.11
C LEU A 304 3.38 -13.86 3.87
N ILE A 305 2.40 -12.96 3.99
CA ILE A 305 0.98 -13.27 3.83
C ILE A 305 0.62 -13.46 2.35
N TYR A 306 1.00 -12.52 1.48
CA TYR A 306 0.45 -12.45 0.13
C TYR A 306 1.37 -12.97 -0.98
N LEU A 307 2.69 -12.96 -0.81
CA LEU A 307 3.63 -13.26 -1.90
C LEU A 307 4.44 -14.54 -1.68
N ARG A 308 4.72 -14.94 -0.44
CA ARG A 308 5.62 -16.06 -0.12
C ARG A 308 5.29 -17.35 -0.86
N LYS A 309 4.02 -17.76 -0.89
CA LYS A 309 3.60 -19.04 -1.50
C LYS A 309 3.84 -19.05 -3.01
N GLU A 310 3.41 -18.01 -3.69
CA GLU A 310 3.58 -17.85 -5.14
C GLU A 310 5.06 -17.78 -5.51
N ARG A 311 5.86 -16.98 -4.79
CA ARG A 311 7.30 -16.86 -5.04
C ARG A 311 8.08 -18.14 -4.75
N ALA A 312 7.67 -18.92 -3.75
CA ALA A 312 8.25 -20.24 -3.49
C ALA A 312 7.94 -21.23 -4.62
N ALA A 313 6.73 -21.23 -5.15
CA ALA A 313 6.34 -22.05 -6.29
C ALA A 313 7.12 -21.67 -7.57
N GLU A 314 7.26 -20.36 -7.85
CA GLU A 314 8.07 -19.85 -8.96
C GLU A 314 9.54 -20.27 -8.85
N ALA A 315 10.13 -20.18 -7.64
CA ALA A 315 11.51 -20.58 -7.40
C ALA A 315 11.72 -22.10 -7.57
N ALA A 316 10.74 -22.92 -7.16
CA ALA A 316 10.76 -24.37 -7.36
C ALA A 316 10.64 -24.73 -8.85
N ALA A 317 9.74 -24.07 -9.58
CA ALA A 317 9.56 -24.26 -11.02
C ALA A 317 10.81 -23.87 -11.83
N ALA A 318 11.51 -22.81 -11.41
CA ALA A 318 12.76 -22.37 -12.04
C ALA A 318 13.96 -23.32 -11.79
N ARG A 319 13.84 -24.28 -10.87
CA ARG A 319 14.88 -25.27 -10.56
C ARG A 319 14.32 -26.70 -10.61
N PRO A 320 13.97 -27.21 -11.80
CA PRO A 320 13.31 -28.52 -11.93
C PRO A 320 14.12 -29.68 -11.34
N TRP A 321 15.45 -29.58 -11.31
CA TRP A 321 16.35 -30.59 -10.73
C TRP A 321 16.28 -30.70 -9.19
N PHE A 322 15.74 -29.70 -8.48
CA PHE A 322 15.51 -29.76 -7.03
C PHE A 322 14.24 -30.56 -6.67
N ALA A 323 13.24 -30.60 -7.56
CA ALA A 323 12.01 -31.36 -7.36
C ALA A 323 12.25 -32.89 -7.35
N GLY A 324 13.30 -33.36 -8.04
CA GLY A 324 13.69 -34.77 -8.07
C GLY A 324 14.41 -35.27 -6.82
N MET A 325 14.93 -34.38 -5.96
CA MET A 325 15.74 -34.76 -4.80
C MET A 325 14.90 -35.19 -3.58
N PHE A 326 13.59 -34.91 -3.61
CA PHE A 326 12.61 -35.32 -2.60
C PHE A 326 11.43 -36.12 -3.19
N ALA A 327 11.60 -36.67 -4.40
CA ALA A 327 10.63 -37.59 -4.96
C ALA A 327 10.64 -38.91 -4.14
N GLY A 328 9.81 -38.95 -3.09
CA GLY A 328 9.43 -40.19 -2.43
C GLY A 328 8.73 -41.15 -3.40
N PRO A 329 8.53 -42.42 -3.01
CA PRO A 329 8.04 -43.46 -3.90
C PRO A 329 6.77 -43.01 -4.63
N GLN A 330 6.79 -43.10 -5.96
CA GLN A 330 5.68 -42.74 -6.82
C GLN A 330 4.43 -43.52 -6.41
N LEU A 331 3.48 -42.82 -5.77
CA LEU A 331 2.08 -43.25 -5.67
C LEU A 331 1.45 -43.08 -7.06
N GLN A 332 1.73 -44.01 -7.97
CA GLN A 332 1.18 -44.02 -9.33
C GLN A 332 0.27 -45.24 -9.52
N SER A 333 -1.03 -44.98 -9.64
CA SER A 333 -1.93 -45.50 -10.70
C SER A 333 -3.42 -45.34 -10.35
N GLN A 334 -3.82 -45.37 -9.08
CA GLN A 334 -5.24 -45.23 -8.70
C GLN A 334 -5.75 -43.78 -8.65
N GLN A 335 -4.90 -42.81 -8.26
CA GLN A 335 -5.32 -41.42 -8.07
C GLN A 335 -5.58 -40.67 -9.39
N ALA A 336 -4.89 -41.04 -10.47
CA ALA A 336 -5.07 -40.42 -11.79
C ALA A 336 -6.41 -40.80 -12.44
N THR A 337 -6.86 -42.05 -12.29
CA THR A 337 -8.14 -42.53 -12.83
C THR A 337 -9.34 -41.97 -12.06
N TYR A 338 -9.19 -41.78 -10.74
CA TYR A 338 -10.22 -41.17 -9.90
C TYR A 338 -10.40 -39.68 -10.24
N LEU A 339 -9.29 -38.96 -10.46
CA LEU A 339 -9.30 -37.54 -10.82
C LEU A 339 -9.96 -37.28 -12.19
N ASP A 340 -9.72 -38.15 -13.18
CA ASP A 340 -10.35 -38.01 -14.52
C ASP A 340 -11.86 -38.25 -14.50
N THR A 341 -12.33 -39.21 -13.68
CA THR A 341 -13.78 -39.51 -13.57
C THR A 341 -14.53 -38.40 -12.84
N GLU A 342 -13.93 -37.85 -11.78
CA GLU A 342 -14.50 -36.75 -11.01
C GLU A 342 -14.53 -35.44 -11.81
N THR A 343 -13.44 -35.11 -12.51
CA THR A 343 -13.37 -33.91 -13.36
C THR A 343 -14.43 -33.97 -14.47
N LYS A 344 -14.66 -35.14 -15.09
CA LYS A 344 -15.74 -35.34 -16.07
C LYS A 344 -17.13 -35.13 -15.46
N ALA A 345 -17.37 -35.66 -14.25
CA ALA A 345 -18.63 -35.45 -13.55
C ALA A 345 -18.85 -33.97 -13.20
N LEU A 346 -17.81 -33.27 -12.75
CA LEU A 346 -17.86 -31.84 -12.43
C LEU A 346 -18.15 -30.98 -13.68
N ILE A 347 -17.46 -31.25 -14.79
CA ILE A 347 -17.74 -30.60 -16.08
C ILE A 347 -19.20 -30.85 -16.51
N SER A 348 -19.72 -32.06 -16.33
CA SER A 348 -21.11 -32.37 -16.72
C SER A 348 -22.16 -31.56 -15.93
N VAL A 349 -21.90 -31.33 -14.63
CA VAL A 349 -22.77 -30.52 -13.77
C VAL A 349 -22.71 -29.06 -14.16
N LEU A 350 -21.51 -28.53 -14.37
CA LEU A 350 -21.29 -27.14 -14.76
C LEU A 350 -21.87 -26.85 -16.16
N ALA A 351 -21.71 -27.78 -17.11
CA ALA A 351 -22.31 -27.68 -18.44
C ALA A 351 -23.84 -27.70 -18.37
N LYS A 352 -24.43 -28.56 -17.53
CA LYS A 352 -25.88 -28.57 -17.33
C LYS A 352 -26.39 -27.30 -16.64
N ALA A 353 -25.63 -26.77 -15.69
CA ALA A 353 -25.93 -25.49 -15.04
C ALA A 353 -25.88 -24.32 -16.04
N ARG A 354 -24.97 -24.37 -17.02
CA ARG A 354 -24.91 -23.42 -18.12
C ARG A 354 -26.11 -23.52 -19.07
N ASP A 355 -26.48 -24.74 -19.45
CA ASP A 355 -27.40 -24.99 -20.55
C ASP A 355 -28.88 -25.15 -20.12
N ASP A 356 -29.15 -25.42 -18.83
CA ASP A 356 -30.50 -25.59 -18.27
C ASP A 356 -30.76 -24.62 -17.10
N ASN A 357 -31.47 -23.52 -17.40
CA ASN A 357 -31.86 -22.51 -16.42
C ASN A 357 -32.70 -23.05 -15.26
N LYS A 358 -33.49 -24.12 -15.45
CA LYS A 358 -34.27 -24.73 -14.36
C LYS A 358 -33.36 -25.51 -13.43
N PHE A 359 -32.36 -26.20 -13.97
CA PHE A 359 -31.34 -26.87 -13.19
C PHE A 359 -30.46 -25.86 -12.44
N LEU A 360 -30.06 -24.76 -13.09
CA LEU A 360 -29.30 -23.68 -12.46
C LEU A 360 -30.05 -23.04 -11.27
N ALA A 361 -31.35 -22.77 -11.44
CA ALA A 361 -32.20 -22.26 -10.36
C ALA A 361 -32.32 -23.27 -9.21
N LYS A 362 -32.50 -24.57 -9.51
CA LYS A 362 -32.55 -25.61 -8.49
C LYS A 362 -31.22 -25.78 -7.76
N LEU A 363 -30.10 -25.65 -8.46
CA LEU A 363 -28.75 -25.64 -7.90
C LEU A 363 -28.53 -24.38 -7.04
N ALA A 364 -29.17 -23.26 -7.36
CA ALA A 364 -29.20 -22.04 -6.55
C ALA A 364 -29.96 -22.25 -5.22
N GLU A 365 -31.20 -22.73 -5.30
CA GLU A 365 -32.12 -22.79 -4.15
C GLU A 365 -31.85 -23.98 -3.22
N ASN A 366 -31.52 -25.15 -3.76
CA ASN A 366 -31.27 -26.36 -2.96
C ASN A 366 -30.13 -27.19 -3.56
N PRO A 367 -28.87 -26.77 -3.33
CA PRO A 367 -27.68 -27.40 -3.91
C PRO A 367 -27.58 -28.89 -3.59
N SER A 368 -27.80 -29.27 -2.34
CA SER A 368 -27.65 -30.65 -1.89
C SER A 368 -28.67 -31.59 -2.54
N GLN A 369 -29.89 -31.11 -2.84
CA GLN A 369 -30.89 -31.86 -3.58
C GLN A 369 -30.60 -31.92 -5.08
N ALA A 370 -30.10 -30.82 -5.67
CA ALA A 370 -29.72 -30.75 -7.09
C ALA A 370 -28.53 -31.67 -7.42
N LEU A 371 -27.59 -31.80 -6.49
CA LEU A 371 -26.35 -32.58 -6.65
C LEU A 371 -26.50 -34.05 -6.25
N LYS A 372 -27.63 -34.46 -5.65
CA LYS A 372 -27.87 -35.83 -5.15
C LYS A 372 -27.75 -36.90 -6.23
N ALA A 373 -28.07 -36.57 -7.48
CA ALA A 373 -28.00 -37.48 -8.62
C ALA A 373 -26.59 -37.60 -9.24
N TYR A 374 -25.62 -36.80 -8.79
CA TYR A 374 -24.26 -36.80 -9.31
C TYR A 374 -23.29 -37.46 -8.35
N ASN A 375 -22.49 -38.38 -8.89
CA ASN A 375 -21.43 -39.05 -8.14
C ASN A 375 -20.20 -38.13 -8.03
N LEU A 376 -20.26 -37.18 -7.11
CA LEU A 376 -19.20 -36.20 -6.83
C LEU A 376 -18.61 -36.43 -5.44
N ALA A 377 -17.31 -36.17 -5.28
CA ALA A 377 -16.67 -36.18 -3.97
C ALA A 377 -17.25 -35.07 -3.06
N PRO A 378 -17.15 -35.23 -1.73
CA PRO A 378 -17.64 -34.23 -0.78
C PRO A 378 -17.08 -32.82 -1.02
N GLU A 379 -15.81 -32.72 -1.41
CA GLU A 379 -15.13 -31.46 -1.69
C GLU A 379 -15.66 -30.78 -2.96
N ALA A 380 -15.93 -31.56 -4.01
CA ALA A 380 -16.53 -31.07 -5.25
C ALA A 380 -17.97 -30.59 -5.03
N LYS A 381 -18.73 -31.31 -4.19
CA LYS A 381 -20.06 -30.86 -3.76
C LYS A 381 -19.95 -29.56 -2.99
N ALA A 382 -19.12 -29.51 -1.95
CA ALA A 382 -18.93 -28.30 -1.15
C ALA A 382 -18.54 -27.07 -2.01
N ALA A 383 -17.65 -27.24 -2.98
CA ALA A 383 -17.26 -26.14 -3.88
C ALA A 383 -18.39 -25.66 -4.80
N LEU A 384 -19.25 -26.57 -5.28
CA LEU A 384 -20.45 -26.21 -6.04
C LEU A 384 -21.54 -25.58 -5.16
N GLU A 385 -21.64 -26.01 -3.90
CA GLU A 385 -22.59 -25.47 -2.92
C GLU A 385 -22.18 -24.06 -2.47
N SER A 386 -20.90 -23.85 -2.14
CA SER A 386 -20.35 -22.59 -1.64
C SER A 386 -19.96 -21.60 -2.74
N GLY A 387 -20.03 -22.00 -4.00
CA GLY A 387 -19.62 -21.18 -5.14
C GLY A 387 -18.12 -20.86 -5.21
N ASP A 388 -17.24 -21.77 -4.75
CA ASP A 388 -15.79 -21.54 -4.76
C ASP A 388 -15.20 -21.61 -6.18
N VAL A 389 -15.24 -20.45 -6.86
CA VAL A 389 -14.74 -20.26 -8.22
C VAL A 389 -13.28 -20.69 -8.36
N ARG A 390 -12.42 -20.41 -7.36
CA ARG A 390 -10.99 -20.72 -7.45
C ARG A 390 -10.75 -22.22 -7.39
N TRP A 391 -11.47 -22.90 -6.50
CA TRP A 391 -11.38 -24.36 -6.41
C TRP A 391 -11.90 -25.02 -7.68
N LEU A 392 -13.06 -24.58 -8.20
CA LEU A 392 -13.64 -25.12 -9.43
C LEU A 392 -12.71 -24.92 -10.64
N GLU A 393 -12.15 -23.73 -10.82
CA GLU A 393 -11.23 -23.43 -11.93
C GLU A 393 -9.92 -24.22 -11.83
N SER A 394 -9.45 -24.53 -10.62
CA SER A 394 -8.29 -25.40 -10.42
C SER A 394 -8.52 -26.85 -10.87
N ARG A 395 -9.78 -27.26 -11.02
CA ARG A 395 -10.19 -28.63 -11.37
C ARG A 395 -10.64 -28.80 -12.81
N VAL A 396 -11.41 -27.84 -13.34
CA VAL A 396 -12.02 -27.95 -14.68
C VAL A 396 -11.43 -26.97 -15.69
N GLY A 397 -10.47 -26.13 -15.28
CA GLY A 397 -9.96 -25.03 -16.09
C GLY A 397 -10.88 -23.80 -16.02
N THR A 398 -10.61 -22.82 -16.87
CA THR A 398 -11.33 -21.54 -16.86
C THR A 398 -12.82 -21.74 -17.11
N LEU A 399 -13.65 -21.27 -16.17
CA LEU A 399 -15.11 -21.28 -16.31
C LEU A 399 -15.56 -20.23 -17.33
N ASP A 400 -16.65 -20.53 -18.01
CA ASP A 400 -17.30 -19.59 -18.92
C ASP A 400 -17.92 -18.41 -18.16
N GLU A 401 -17.97 -17.26 -18.83
CA GLU A 401 -18.36 -15.99 -18.23
C GLU A 401 -19.76 -15.99 -17.57
N PRO A 402 -20.80 -16.62 -18.16
CA PRO A 402 -22.11 -16.73 -17.50
C PRO A 402 -22.06 -17.48 -16.18
N LEU A 403 -21.33 -18.61 -16.14
CA LEU A 403 -21.25 -19.48 -14.98
C LEU A 403 -20.40 -18.86 -13.86
N ARG A 404 -19.28 -18.22 -14.24
CA ARG A 404 -18.44 -17.45 -13.32
C ARG A 404 -19.21 -16.27 -12.71
N THR A 405 -19.99 -15.56 -13.51
CA THR A 405 -20.83 -14.44 -13.05
C THR A 405 -21.91 -14.93 -12.09
N TRP A 406 -22.57 -16.04 -12.39
CA TRP A 406 -23.52 -16.69 -11.48
C TRP A 406 -22.89 -17.09 -10.14
N LEU A 407 -21.76 -17.81 -10.15
CA LEU A 407 -21.05 -18.24 -8.93
C LEU A 407 -20.63 -17.04 -8.06
N THR A 408 -20.12 -15.99 -8.69
CA THR A 408 -19.65 -14.77 -8.00
C THR A 408 -20.83 -13.97 -7.43
N SER A 409 -21.96 -13.93 -8.15
CA SER A 409 -23.19 -13.26 -7.70
C SER A 409 -23.80 -13.99 -6.50
N ARG A 410 -23.70 -15.32 -6.44
CA ARG A 410 -24.15 -16.12 -5.30
C ARG A 410 -23.32 -15.86 -4.04
N LEU A 411 -22.00 -15.82 -4.15
CA LEU A 411 -21.10 -15.45 -3.04
C LEU A 411 -21.41 -14.05 -2.45
N SER A 412 -22.02 -13.16 -3.24
CA SER A 412 -22.45 -11.84 -2.76
C SER A 412 -23.76 -11.86 -1.96
N GLN A 413 -24.61 -12.89 -2.15
CA GLN A 413 -25.89 -13.04 -1.46
C GLN A 413 -25.78 -13.74 -0.10
N GLU A 414 -24.70 -14.50 0.13
CA GLU A 414 -24.43 -15.20 1.40
C GLU A 414 -23.63 -14.38 2.42
N LYS A 415 -23.21 -13.15 2.05
CA LYS A 415 -22.57 -12.21 2.99
C LYS A 415 -23.65 -11.43 3.75
N TRP A 416 -24.04 -11.95 4.91
CA TRP A 416 -24.63 -11.17 6.01
C TRP A 416 -23.63 -11.12 7.17
#